data_AF-A0A4Q3EP58-F1
#
_entry.id   AF-A0A4Q3EP58-F1
#
_cell.length_a   1.000
_cell.length_b   1.000
_cell.length_c   1.000
_cell.angle_alpha   90.00
_cell.angle_beta   90.00
_cell.angle_gamma   90.00
#
_symmetry.space_group_name_H-M   'P 1'
#
loop_
_entity.id
_entity.type
_entity.pdbx_description
1 polymer ?
#
loop_
_entity_poly.entity_id
_entity_poly.type
_entity_poly.pdbx_seq_one_letter_code
_entity_poly.pdbx_strand_id
1 'polypeptide(L)' 'MNPDQYCTVLNVINVINTNILGITFWGASVEFIASDNSISAGIVYFLNKDEALKLDIGNRFLR' A
#
# COMPACT_ATOMS: atom_id res chain seq x y z
N MET A 1 18.41 -5.23 2.89
CA MET A 1 17.15 -5.34 2.14
C MET A 1 17.47 -6.04 0.84
N ASN A 2 16.74 -7.09 0.49
CA ASN A 2 17.00 -7.84 -0.75
C ASN A 2 16.48 -7.00 -1.93
N PRO A 3 17.31 -6.61 -2.90
CA PRO A 3 16.87 -5.86 -4.08
C PRO A 3 15.87 -6.61 -4.97
N ASP A 4 15.55 -7.87 -4.68
CA ASP A 4 14.47 -8.58 -5.39
C ASP A 4 13.07 -8.37 -4.77
N GLN A 5 12.95 -7.58 -3.69
CA GLN A 5 11.67 -7.31 -3.00
C GLN A 5 10.94 -6.06 -3.54
N TYR A 6 11.05 -5.78 -4.83
CA TYR A 6 10.32 -4.68 -5.45
C TYR A 6 8.96 -5.17 -5.98
N CYS A 7 7.88 -4.56 -5.47
CA CYS A 7 6.54 -4.73 -6.02
C CYS A 7 6.02 -3.39 -6.54
N THR A 8 5.24 -3.45 -7.60
CA THR A 8 4.58 -2.27 -8.19
C THR A 8 3.11 -2.29 -7.81
N VAL A 9 2.59 -1.19 -7.26
CA VAL A 9 1.16 -1.04 -7.01
C VAL A 9 0.43 -0.94 -8.34
N LEU A 10 -0.44 -1.90 -8.63
CA LEU A 10 -1.27 -1.95 -9.84
C LEU A 10 -2.56 -1.15 -9.68
N ASN A 11 -3.15 -1.18 -8.48
CA ASN A 11 -4.44 -0.57 -8.23
C ASN A 11 -4.60 -0.19 -6.76
N VAL A 12 -5.29 0.93 -6.51
CA VAL A 12 -5.69 1.37 -5.18
C VAL A 12 -7.21 1.46 -5.18
N ILE A 13 -7.86 0.54 -4.47
CA ILE A 13 -9.32 0.36 -4.57
C ILE A 13 -10.03 1.42 -3.73
N ASN A 14 -9.63 1.56 -2.46
CA ASN A 14 -10.26 2.47 -1.51
C ASN A 14 -9.30 2.78 -0.35
N VAL A 15 -9.44 4.00 0.19
CA VAL A 15 -8.80 4.42 1.43
C VAL A 15 -9.89 4.59 2.50
N ILE A 16 -9.84 3.78 3.55
CA ILE A 16 -10.74 3.85 4.70
C ILE A 16 -9.95 4.24 5.95
N ASN A 17 -10.60 4.85 6.94
CA ASN A 17 -9.99 5.00 8.26
C ASN A 17 -10.59 4.01 9.26
N THR A 18 -9.77 3.60 10.21
CA THR A 18 -10.18 2.79 11.36
C THR A 18 -9.50 3.32 12.62
N ASN A 19 -10.16 3.22 13.77
CA ASN A 19 -9.58 3.63 15.04
C ASN A 19 -9.29 2.38 15.89
N ILE A 20 -8.03 2.18 16.23
CA ILE A 20 -7.56 1.04 17.02
C ILE A 20 -6.84 1.61 18.24
N LEU A 21 -7.34 1.30 19.43
CA LEU A 21 -6.75 1.72 20.71
C LEU A 21 -6.52 3.24 20.83
N GLY A 22 -7.41 4.05 20.24
CA GLY A 22 -7.33 5.52 20.28
C GLY A 22 -6.45 6.13 19.20
N ILE A 23 -5.84 5.33 18.34
CA ILE A 23 -5.01 5.78 17.22
C ILE A 23 -5.80 5.57 15.92
N THR A 24 -5.88 6.62 15.10
CA THR A 24 -6.52 6.55 13.78
C THR A 24 -5.52 6.06 12.75
N PHE A 25 -5.86 4.97 12.06
CA PHE A 25 -5.13 4.41 10.93
C PHE A 25 -5.92 4.61 9.65
N TRP A 26 -5.22 4.81 8.55
CA TRP A 26 -5.77 4.89 7.20
C TRP A 26 -5.34 3.64 6.44
N GLY A 27 -6.27 2.77 6.10
CA GLY A 27 -6.00 1.54 5.34
C GLY A 27 -6.33 1.74 3.87
N ALA A 28 -5.37 1.44 3.00
CA ALA A 28 -5.57 1.38 1.55
C ALA A 28 -5.55 -0.08 1.08
N SER A 29 -6.62 -0.51 0.41
CA SER A 29 -6.65 -1.81 -0.25
C SER A 29 -5.92 -1.70 -1.59
N VAL A 30 -4.85 -2.48 -1.75
CA VAL A 30 -3.97 -2.42 -2.92
C VAL A 30 -3.81 -3.76 -3.59
N GLU A 31 -3.73 -3.73 -4.91
CA GLU A 31 -3.22 -4.84 -5.72
C GLU A 31 -1.80 -4.49 -6.13
N PHE A 32 -0.89 -5.45 -6.02
CA PHE A 32 0.51 -5.29 -6.38
C PHE A 32 0.97 -6.44 -7.28
N ILE A 33 1.90 -6.11 -8.17
CA ILE A 33 2.61 -7.06 -9.03
C ILE A 33 4.04 -7.21 -8.55
N ALA A 34 4.46 -8.44 -8.32
CA ALA A 34 5.84 -8.77 -8.01
C ALA A 34 6.68 -8.87 -9.30
N SER A 35 8.00 -8.96 -9.13
CA SER A 35 8.96 -9.09 -10.23
C SER A 35 8.77 -10.35 -11.08
N ASP A 36 8.17 -11.40 -10.54
CA ASP A 36 7.82 -12.65 -11.22
C ASP A 36 6.45 -12.60 -11.94
N ASN A 37 5.85 -11.40 -12.05
CA ASN A 37 4.50 -11.16 -12.56
C ASN A 37 3.36 -11.79 -11.73
N SER A 38 3.65 -12.31 -10.52
CA SER A 38 2.57 -12.72 -9.62
C SER A 38 1.81 -11.50 -9.12
N ILE A 39 0.47 -11.62 -9.09
CA ILE A 39 -0.43 -10.60 -8.58
C ILE A 39 -0.88 -11.00 -7.19
N SER A 40 -0.88 -10.05 -6.27
CA SER A 40 -1.36 -10.24 -4.91
C SER A 40 -2.08 -9.00 -4.43
N ALA A 41 -3.01 -9.18 -3.50
CA ALA A 41 -3.78 -8.09 -2.90
C ALA A 41 -3.52 -8.02 -1.40
N GLY A 42 -3.53 -6.82 -0.85
CA GLY A 42 -3.28 -6.59 0.56
C GLY A 42 -3.77 -5.24 1.03
N ILE A 43 -3.58 -4.97 2.32
CA ILE A 43 -3.93 -3.70 2.94
C ILE A 43 -2.65 -3.05 3.45
N VAL A 44 -2.41 -1.80 3.04
CA VAL A 44 -1.33 -0.96 3.58
C VAL A 44 -1.94 0.03 4.57
N TYR A 45 -1.40 0.06 5.78
CA TYR A 45 -1.83 0.98 6.83
C TYR A 45 -0.89 2.18 6.94
N PHE A 46 -1.48 3.36 7.06
CA PHE A 46 -0.79 4.63 7.24
C PHE A 46 -1.29 5.29 8.52
N LEU A 47 -0.37 5.93 9.26
CA LEU A 47 -0.74 6.80 10.37
C LEU A 47 -1.19 8.19 9.86
N ASN A 48 -0.64 8.63 8.74
CA ASN A 48 -0.97 9.91 8.13
C ASN A 48 -1.94 9.73 6.95
N LYS A 49 -3.04 10.49 6.99
CA LYS A 49 -4.05 10.54 5.93
C LYS A 49 -3.46 10.90 4.57
N ASP A 50 -2.58 11.90 4.55
CA ASP A 50 -2.03 12.42 3.29
C ASP A 50 -1.10 11.41 2.62
N GLU A 51 -0.45 10.54 3.40
CA GLU A 51 0.35 9.44 2.86
C GLU A 51 -0.54 8.37 2.22
N ALA A 52 -1.64 8.02 2.89
CA ALA A 52 -2.61 7.07 2.35
C ALA A 52 -3.25 7.55 1.03
N LEU A 53 -3.55 8.86 0.94
CA LEU A 53 -4.13 9.47 -0.26
C LEU A 53 -3.12 9.69 -1.40
N LYS A 54 -1.81 9.68 -1.10
CA LYS A 54 -0.74 9.81 -2.09
C LYS A 54 -0.23 8.46 -2.60
N LEU A 55 -0.82 7.35 -2.16
CA LEU A 55 -0.51 6.04 -2.69
C LEU A 55 -1.02 5.99 -4.14
N ASP A 56 -0.09 6.07 -5.08
CA ASP A 56 -0.38 6.14 -6.51
C ASP A 56 -0.05 4.83 -7.21
N ILE A 57 -0.78 4.56 -8.28
CA ILE A 57 -0.55 3.40 -9.15
C ILE A 57 0.82 3.60 -9.82
N GLY A 58 1.67 2.58 -9.79
CA GLY A 58 2.95 2.59 -10.47
C GLY A 58 4.14 3.14 -9.68
N ASN A 59 4.05 3.45 -8.37
CA ASN A 59 5.27 3.80 -7.62
C ASN A 59 5.28 3.56 -6.09
N ARG A 60 6.45 3.06 -5.64
CA ARG A 60 7.08 3.04 -4.29
C ARG A 60 6.84 1.88 -3.31
N PHE A 61 7.71 0.87 -3.43
CA PHE A 61 8.55 0.36 -2.32
C PHE A 61 10.02 0.23 -2.77
N LEU A 62 10.62 1.32 -3.28
CA LEU A 62 12.07 1.38 -3.55
C LEU A 62 12.75 2.03 -2.34
N ARG A 63 13.31 1.20 -1.46
CA ARG A 63 14.39 1.61 -0.54
C ARG A 63 15.69 1.01 -1.00
#